data_AF-A0A8B5VI60-F1
#
_entry.id   AF-A0A8B5VI60-F1
#
_cell.length_a   1.000
_cell.length_b   1.000
_cell.length_c   1.000
_cell.angle_alpha   90.00
_cell.angle_beta   90.00
_cell.angle_gamma   90.00
#
_symmetry.space_group_name_H-M   'P 1'
#
loop_
_entity.id
_entity.type
_entity.pdbx_description
1 polymer ?
#
loop_
_entity_poly.entity_id
_entity_poly.type
_entity_poly.pdbx_seq_one_letter_code
_entity_poly.pdbx_strand_id
1 'polypeptide(L)'
;MNADKLTDITSRVANAESTITNFQSTKANKSEVASIAQQNLQSIWRTDAQSAVDALKIGGANLLVDSEYLTTARWGGSSRVASSQYGDRRLTQVFVTQAGTGHFGVTQGTQKATTRIRQGETYTLSLNAQGTAGFTRTGLNYVYLIREDGGNFRLPTLPLTASLSQRPKVTFTAPWTSNQVRLLIGANGIFEATDWFAFHSVKLEMGNVATGWTPTAKDIDDKVSAVQSNLTAYQAAQAKADQAKATQISGLTTRMGAAESNLTRTERAVTELNQTTVTTLRDLTARTKTTEGSLSRLETAKANKTEVASIAQSSLQSIWKADAKSAVDSLSIGARNLLIDSTY
;
A
#
# COMPACT_ATOMS: atom_id res chain seq x y z
N MET A 1 104.74 57.90 30.19
CA MET A 1 103.72 58.12 29.15
C MET A 1 103.44 56.89 28.27
N ASN A 2 104.43 56.23 27.65
CA ASN A 2 104.16 55.02 26.82
C ASN A 2 103.90 53.75 27.66
N ALA A 3 104.62 53.55 28.77
CA ALA A 3 104.41 52.41 29.68
C ALA A 3 103.07 52.47 30.43
N ASP A 4 102.63 53.67 30.84
CA ASP A 4 101.33 53.87 31.51
C ASP A 4 100.17 53.55 30.57
N LYS A 5 100.27 53.97 29.30
CA LYS A 5 99.31 53.61 28.25
C LYS A 5 99.28 52.10 28.00
N LEU A 6 100.42 51.43 28.01
CA LEU A 6 100.49 49.97 27.85
C LEU A 6 99.82 49.25 29.02
N THR A 7 100.04 49.71 30.25
CA THR A 7 99.44 49.14 31.47
C THR A 7 97.92 49.33 31.49
N ASP A 8 97.41 50.50 31.09
CA ASP A 8 95.97 50.76 30.92
C ASP A 8 95.34 49.81 29.90
N ILE A 9 96.00 49.64 28.75
CA ILE A 9 95.54 48.71 27.70
C ILE A 9 95.48 47.28 28.24
N THR A 10 96.52 46.81 28.93
CA THR A 10 96.54 45.45 29.50
C THR A 10 95.41 45.22 30.49
N SER A 11 95.15 46.19 31.38
CA SER A 11 94.03 46.10 32.34
C SER A 11 92.67 46.04 31.62
N ARG A 12 92.48 46.87 30.59
CA ARG A 12 91.25 46.87 29.78
C ARG A 12 91.06 45.57 29.01
N VAL A 13 92.14 44.95 28.51
CA VAL A 13 92.10 43.65 27.83
C VAL A 13 91.73 42.54 28.81
N ALA A 14 92.35 42.47 29.98
CA ALA A 14 92.01 41.46 30.99
C ALA A 14 90.53 41.57 31.44
N ASN A 15 90.02 42.79 31.62
CA ASN A 15 88.60 43.03 31.91
C ASN A 15 87.70 42.59 30.75
N ALA A 16 88.11 42.82 29.49
CA ALA A 16 87.37 42.37 28.31
C ALA A 16 87.36 40.84 28.20
N GLU A 17 88.49 40.17 28.42
CA GLU A 17 88.61 38.71 28.42
C GLU A 17 87.75 38.05 29.51
N SER A 18 87.78 38.62 30.71
CA SER A 18 86.88 38.18 31.79
C SER A 18 85.41 38.37 31.42
N THR A 19 85.05 39.50 30.79
CA THR A 19 83.69 39.78 30.33
C THR A 19 83.24 38.80 29.25
N ILE A 20 84.11 38.47 28.29
CA ILE A 20 83.82 37.50 27.21
C ILE A 20 83.63 36.10 27.79
N THR A 21 84.49 35.69 28.72
CA THR A 21 84.39 34.38 29.39
C THR A 21 83.08 34.27 30.16
N ASN A 22 82.71 35.31 30.92
CA ASN A 22 81.43 35.37 31.60
C ASN A 22 80.27 35.25 30.60
N PHE A 23 80.27 36.02 29.51
CA PHE A 23 79.21 35.94 28.49
C PHE A 23 79.11 34.55 27.85
N GLN A 24 80.23 33.88 27.59
CA GLN A 24 80.23 32.52 27.06
C GLN A 24 79.67 31.50 28.04
N SER A 25 79.91 31.69 29.34
CA SER A 25 79.39 30.82 30.40
C SER A 25 77.91 31.05 30.72
N THR A 26 77.39 32.26 30.47
CA THR A 26 76.01 32.63 30.80
C THR A 26 75.05 32.63 29.61
N LYS A 27 75.55 32.59 28.37
CA LYS A 27 74.68 32.54 27.18
C LYS A 27 74.12 31.14 26.99
N ALA A 28 72.84 31.05 26.65
CA ALA A 28 72.25 29.81 26.16
C ALA A 28 72.84 29.46 24.78
N ASN A 29 73.17 28.19 24.56
CA ASN A 29 73.58 27.69 23.26
C ASN A 29 72.35 27.55 22.33
N LYS A 30 72.60 27.35 21.02
CA LYS A 30 71.52 27.28 20.02
C LYS A 30 70.49 26.19 20.34
N SER A 31 70.91 25.05 20.88
CA SER A 31 70.02 23.95 21.24
C SER A 31 69.18 24.29 22.47
N GLU A 32 69.75 24.93 23.49
CA GLU A 32 69.01 25.42 24.66
C GLU A 32 67.96 26.46 24.27
N VAL A 33 68.34 27.45 23.44
CA VAL A 33 67.41 28.45 22.91
C VAL A 33 66.29 27.77 22.12
N ALA A 34 66.63 26.81 21.25
CA ALA A 34 65.63 26.07 20.48
C ALA A 34 64.69 25.24 21.36
N SER A 35 65.20 24.56 22.39
CA SER A 35 64.41 23.78 23.34
C SER A 35 63.46 24.65 24.16
N ILE A 36 63.93 25.81 24.66
CA ILE A 36 63.09 26.77 25.39
C ILE A 36 61.99 27.32 24.47
N ALA A 37 62.35 27.72 23.25
CA ALA A 37 61.39 28.22 22.27
C ALA A 37 60.33 27.14 21.93
N GLN A 38 60.77 25.90 21.72
CA GLN A 38 59.88 24.77 21.47
C GLN A 38 58.94 24.52 22.64
N GLN A 39 59.44 24.49 23.88
CA GLN A 39 58.61 24.27 25.07
C GLN A 39 57.57 25.38 25.27
N ASN A 40 57.96 26.65 25.09
CA ASN A 40 57.05 27.78 25.22
C ASN A 40 55.96 27.78 24.16
N LEU A 41 56.33 27.59 22.89
CA LEU A 41 55.35 27.41 21.81
C LEU A 41 54.48 26.20 22.09
N GLN A 42 55.05 25.13 22.65
CA GLN A 42 54.32 23.92 22.99
C GLN A 42 53.31 24.10 24.13
N SER A 43 53.51 25.07 25.01
CA SER A 43 52.55 25.41 26.05
C SER A 43 51.41 26.25 25.49
N ILE A 44 51.73 27.22 24.62
CA ILE A 44 50.77 28.16 24.03
C ILE A 44 49.76 27.41 23.16
N TRP A 45 50.22 26.69 22.13
CA TRP A 45 49.33 25.98 21.19
C TRP A 45 48.45 24.90 21.88
N ARG A 46 48.90 24.28 22.99
CA ARG A 46 48.12 23.30 23.76
C ARG A 46 47.00 24.00 24.53
N THR A 47 47.30 25.15 25.11
CA THR A 47 46.31 25.98 25.82
C THR A 47 45.26 26.51 24.85
N ASP A 48 45.69 26.99 23.68
CA ASP A 48 44.80 27.48 22.63
C ASP A 48 43.92 26.35 22.08
N ALA A 49 44.51 25.18 21.80
CA ALA A 49 43.78 24.01 21.35
C ALA A 49 42.77 23.52 22.40
N GLN A 50 43.15 23.49 23.67
CA GLN A 50 42.25 23.10 24.76
C GLN A 50 41.09 24.10 24.88
N SER A 51 41.37 25.40 24.84
CA SER A 51 40.33 26.44 24.89
C SER A 51 39.38 26.34 23.70
N ALA A 52 39.90 26.04 22.50
CA ALA A 52 39.08 25.82 21.32
C ALA A 52 38.19 24.58 21.45
N VAL A 53 38.68 23.49 22.06
CA VAL A 53 37.90 22.28 22.34
C VAL A 53 36.84 22.53 23.40
N ASP A 54 37.20 23.20 24.50
CA ASP A 54 36.28 23.51 25.61
C ASP A 54 35.15 24.46 25.18
N ALA A 55 35.39 25.30 24.16
CA ALA A 55 34.39 26.17 23.57
C ALA A 55 33.37 25.42 22.68
N LEU A 56 33.61 24.16 22.32
CA LEU A 56 32.67 23.38 21.50
C LEU A 56 31.48 22.91 22.34
N LYS A 57 30.29 23.30 21.90
CA LYS A 57 29.02 22.77 22.41
C LYS A 57 28.37 21.99 21.26
N ILE A 58 28.35 20.67 21.36
CA ILE A 58 27.85 19.80 20.29
C ILE A 58 26.47 19.27 20.69
N GLY A 59 25.47 19.54 19.85
CA GLY A 59 24.14 18.97 19.96
C GLY A 59 24.09 17.56 19.40
N GLY A 60 23.12 16.77 19.87
CA GLY A 60 22.89 15.42 19.38
C GLY A 60 21.62 15.32 18.54
N ALA A 61 20.47 15.29 19.22
CA ALA A 61 19.18 15.12 18.58
C ALA A 61 18.64 16.43 18.01
N ASN A 62 17.89 16.31 16.91
CA ASN A 62 17.04 17.39 16.45
C ASN A 62 15.98 17.71 17.51
N LEU A 63 15.76 18.99 17.75
CA LEU A 63 14.74 19.51 18.66
C LEU A 63 13.48 19.94 17.90
N LEU A 64 13.60 20.19 16.59
CA LEU A 64 12.52 20.72 15.78
C LEU A 64 11.51 19.64 15.40
N VAL A 65 10.38 19.62 16.09
CA VAL A 65 9.24 18.73 15.78
C VAL A 65 8.66 19.10 14.42
N ASP A 66 8.29 18.11 13.61
CA ASP A 66 7.88 18.26 12.20
C ASP A 66 8.93 18.96 11.32
N SER A 67 10.20 18.62 11.51
CA SER A 67 11.30 19.18 10.72
C SER A 67 11.28 18.85 9.22
N GLU A 68 10.42 17.91 8.81
CA GLU A 68 10.14 17.59 7.41
C GLU A 68 8.96 18.38 6.82
N TYR A 69 8.32 19.24 7.63
CA TYR A 69 7.23 20.12 7.18
C TYR A 69 6.05 19.32 6.62
N LEU A 70 5.64 18.23 7.29
CA LEU A 70 4.48 17.42 6.89
C LEU A 70 3.18 18.22 6.96
N THR A 71 3.07 19.12 7.93
CA THR A 71 2.03 20.15 7.91
C THR A 71 2.62 21.54 7.78
N THR A 72 2.21 22.25 6.75
CA THR A 72 2.73 23.59 6.44
C THR A 72 1.65 24.61 6.19
N ALA A 73 1.97 25.88 6.44
CA ALA A 73 1.25 26.99 5.87
C ALA A 73 2.20 27.88 5.05
N ARG A 74 1.72 28.35 3.89
CA ARG A 74 2.41 29.36 3.10
C ARG A 74 2.56 30.64 3.91
N TRP A 75 3.70 31.29 3.82
CA TRP A 75 3.95 32.58 4.47
C TRP A 75 4.31 33.65 3.46
N GLY A 76 3.51 34.72 3.43
CA GLY A 76 3.76 35.91 2.63
C GLY A 76 3.13 35.94 1.24
N GLY A 77 3.80 36.66 0.33
CA GLY A 77 3.30 37.09 -0.97
C GLY A 77 2.92 35.93 -1.91
N SER A 78 2.50 36.28 -3.13
CA SER A 78 2.09 35.36 -4.19
C SER A 78 3.11 34.25 -4.42
N SER A 79 2.95 33.14 -3.70
CA SER A 79 3.80 31.95 -3.74
C SER A 79 2.98 30.68 -3.71
N ARG A 80 3.61 29.59 -4.15
CA ARG A 80 3.12 28.22 -4.04
C ARG A 80 4.12 27.41 -3.23
N VAL A 81 3.63 26.68 -2.22
CA VAL A 81 4.41 25.67 -1.51
C VAL A 81 4.05 24.31 -2.12
N ALA A 82 5.07 23.55 -2.50
CA ALA A 82 4.90 22.17 -2.96
C ALA A 82 5.88 21.26 -2.20
N SER A 83 5.63 19.97 -2.26
CA SER A 83 6.56 18.97 -1.75
C SER A 83 6.76 17.82 -2.71
N SER A 84 7.98 17.32 -2.71
CA SER A 84 8.43 16.15 -3.45
C SER A 84 9.31 15.27 -2.56
N GLN A 85 9.79 14.15 -3.09
CA GLN A 85 10.77 13.32 -2.40
C GLN A 85 12.19 13.61 -2.92
N TYR A 86 13.15 13.61 -2.01
CA TYR A 86 14.57 13.66 -2.31
C TYR A 86 15.28 12.58 -1.48
N GLY A 87 15.59 11.45 -2.12
CA GLY A 87 16.02 10.26 -1.40
C GLY A 87 14.94 9.79 -0.42
N ASP A 88 15.31 9.59 0.84
CA ASP A 88 14.42 9.21 1.96
C ASP A 88 13.81 10.42 2.69
N ARG A 89 13.96 11.64 2.15
CA ARG A 89 13.51 12.89 2.78
C ARG A 89 12.40 13.56 1.98
N ARG A 90 11.54 14.27 2.70
CA ARG A 90 10.60 15.21 2.08
C ARG A 90 11.32 16.51 1.72
N LEU A 91 11.27 16.89 0.44
CA LEU A 91 11.75 18.17 -0.05
C LEU A 91 10.60 19.18 -0.04
N THR A 92 10.78 20.29 0.67
CA THR A 92 9.84 21.43 0.63
C THR A 92 10.34 22.44 -0.40
N GLN A 93 9.45 22.90 -1.28
CA GLN A 93 9.77 23.85 -2.34
C GLN A 93 8.82 25.04 -2.26
N VAL A 94 9.36 26.25 -2.29
CA VAL A 94 8.59 27.49 -2.30
C VAL A 94 8.89 28.21 -3.61
N PHE A 95 7.85 28.37 -4.42
CA PHE A 95 7.90 29.04 -5.72
C PHE A 95 7.25 30.41 -5.62
N VAL A 96 7.92 31.44 -6.10
CA VAL A 96 7.27 32.73 -6.37
C VAL A 96 6.32 32.51 -7.55
N THR A 97 5.10 33.07 -7.48
CA THR A 97 4.11 32.94 -8.56
C THR A 97 3.85 34.27 -9.28
N GLN A 98 4.25 35.38 -8.67
CA GLN A 98 4.21 36.71 -9.28
C GLN A 98 5.46 37.47 -8.84
N ALA A 99 6.14 38.10 -9.81
CA ALA A 99 7.31 38.91 -9.53
C ALA A 99 6.93 40.10 -8.61
N GLY A 100 7.82 40.47 -7.69
CA GLY A 100 7.55 41.58 -6.80
C GLY A 100 8.45 41.65 -5.58
N THR A 101 8.16 42.65 -4.75
CA THR A 101 8.84 42.88 -3.47
C THR A 101 7.99 42.31 -2.34
N GLY A 102 8.58 41.49 -1.48
CA GLY A 102 7.88 40.95 -0.32
C GLY A 102 8.64 39.81 0.35
N HIS A 103 7.94 39.14 1.25
CA HIS A 103 8.42 37.93 1.91
C HIS A 103 7.77 36.70 1.29
N PHE A 104 8.57 35.67 1.05
CA PHE A 104 8.16 34.41 0.45
C PHE A 104 8.73 33.27 1.29
N GLY A 105 7.87 32.44 1.85
CA GLY A 105 8.29 31.39 2.76
C GLY A 105 7.22 30.38 3.10
N VAL A 106 7.57 29.53 4.04
CA VAL A 106 6.72 28.46 4.57
C VAL A 106 6.97 28.30 6.06
N THR A 107 5.89 28.17 6.81
CA THR A 107 5.93 27.81 8.23
C THR A 107 5.46 26.39 8.42
N GLN A 108 5.98 25.73 9.47
CA GLN A 108 5.31 24.56 10.03
C GLN A 108 3.90 24.94 10.52
N GLY A 109 2.98 23.97 10.54
CA GLY A 109 1.63 24.18 11.05
C GLY A 109 1.60 24.55 12.53
N THR A 110 0.60 25.32 12.95
CA THR A 110 0.45 25.80 14.33
C THR A 110 0.43 24.66 15.36
N GLN A 111 -0.22 23.54 15.03
CA GLN A 111 -0.27 22.34 15.87
C GLN A 111 1.09 21.64 16.08
N LYS A 112 2.13 22.05 15.35
CA LYS A 112 3.50 21.56 15.52
C LYS A 112 4.37 22.47 16.38
N ALA A 113 3.82 23.56 16.89
CA ALA A 113 4.44 24.44 17.87
C ALA A 113 4.63 23.73 19.23
N THR A 114 5.60 22.81 19.28
CA THR A 114 5.89 21.94 20.43
C THR A 114 7.39 21.78 20.66
N THR A 115 8.22 22.50 19.89
CA THR A 115 9.66 22.52 20.07
C THR A 115 9.99 23.32 21.33
N ARG A 116 10.94 22.81 22.13
CA ARG A 116 11.39 23.45 23.36
C ARG A 116 12.74 24.11 23.19
N ILE A 117 12.84 25.38 23.60
CA ILE A 117 14.11 26.09 23.75
C ILE A 117 14.18 26.80 25.11
N ARG A 118 15.38 27.12 25.57
CA ARG A 118 15.63 27.80 26.85
C ARG A 118 16.42 29.08 26.63
N GLN A 119 15.99 30.16 27.27
CA GLN A 119 16.67 31.45 27.19
C GLN A 119 18.16 31.33 27.55
N GLY A 120 19.02 32.04 26.83
CA GLY A 120 20.47 32.08 27.10
C GLY A 120 21.24 30.87 26.57
N GLU A 121 20.57 29.78 26.23
CA GLU A 121 21.22 28.62 25.60
C GLU A 121 21.57 28.91 24.13
N THR A 122 22.69 28.37 23.69
CA THR A 122 23.12 28.44 22.29
C THR A 122 22.46 27.32 21.48
N TYR A 123 21.96 27.64 20.30
CA TYR A 123 21.40 26.70 19.35
C TYR A 123 21.96 26.92 17.95
N THR A 124 21.99 25.86 17.15
CA THR A 124 22.35 25.89 15.74
C THR A 124 21.20 25.36 14.89
N LEU A 125 20.76 26.17 13.92
CA LEU A 125 19.84 25.75 12.86
C LEU A 125 20.66 25.40 11.63
N SER A 126 20.45 24.20 11.07
CA SER A 126 21.07 23.77 9.82
C SER A 126 20.07 23.05 8.92
N LEU A 127 20.23 23.15 7.61
CA LEU A 127 19.34 22.54 6.63
C LEU A 127 20.07 22.34 5.30
N ASN A 128 19.67 21.35 4.53
CA ASN A 128 20.11 21.21 3.15
C ASN A 128 19.20 22.07 2.29
N ALA A 129 19.75 23.07 1.60
CA ALA A 129 18.92 24.04 0.90
C ALA A 129 19.58 24.62 -0.34
N GLN A 130 18.75 24.84 -1.36
CA GLN A 130 19.15 25.50 -2.60
C GLN A 130 18.12 26.56 -3.02
N GLY A 131 18.52 27.45 -3.92
CA GLY A 131 17.57 28.32 -4.60
C GLY A 131 18.12 28.85 -5.90
N THR A 132 17.24 29.57 -6.61
CA THR A 132 17.56 30.29 -7.83
C THR A 132 18.40 31.54 -7.56
N ALA A 133 18.75 32.29 -8.63
CA ALA A 133 19.55 33.51 -8.54
C ALA A 133 18.98 34.54 -7.54
N GLY A 134 17.66 34.74 -7.49
CA GLY A 134 17.05 35.65 -6.53
C GLY A 134 17.28 35.25 -5.08
N PHE A 135 17.11 33.97 -4.75
CA PHE A 135 17.27 33.45 -3.38
C PHE A 135 18.74 33.22 -2.98
N THR A 136 19.63 32.91 -3.92
CA THR A 136 21.08 32.83 -3.64
C THR A 136 21.69 34.20 -3.37
N ARG A 137 21.21 35.26 -4.05
CA ARG A 137 21.63 36.65 -3.79
C ARG A 137 21.19 37.18 -2.43
N THR A 138 20.01 36.80 -1.96
CA THR A 138 19.43 37.31 -0.71
C THR A 138 19.71 36.42 0.50
N GLY A 139 19.89 35.12 0.27
CA GLY A 139 19.82 34.11 1.31
C GLY A 139 18.41 33.99 1.91
N LEU A 140 18.25 33.04 2.82
CA LEU A 140 17.04 32.92 3.64
C LEU A 140 17.14 33.91 4.81
N ASN A 141 16.86 35.17 4.51
CA ASN A 141 16.95 36.27 5.47
C ASN A 141 15.66 36.48 6.29
N TYR A 142 14.60 35.71 6.06
CA TYR A 142 13.31 35.83 6.72
C TYR A 142 12.96 34.53 7.45
N VAL A 143 13.89 34.08 8.29
CA VAL A 143 13.77 32.87 9.11
C VAL A 143 13.41 33.28 10.53
N TYR A 144 12.35 32.69 11.09
CA TYR A 144 11.86 33.04 12.43
C TYR A 144 11.61 31.81 13.28
N LEU A 145 12.02 31.89 14.54
CA LEU A 145 11.38 31.14 15.61
C LEU A 145 10.05 31.82 15.93
N ILE A 146 8.98 31.09 15.67
CA ILE A 146 7.63 31.52 16.00
C ILE A 146 7.19 30.77 17.25
N ARG A 147 6.53 31.47 18.16
CA ARG A 147 5.96 30.89 19.37
C ARG A 147 4.51 31.29 19.51
N GLU A 148 3.72 30.42 20.13
CA GLU A 148 2.28 30.69 20.35
C GLU A 148 2.01 31.42 21.67
N ASP A 149 3.03 31.54 22.52
CA ASP A 149 2.97 32.13 23.86
C ASP A 149 3.74 33.46 23.99
N GLY A 150 4.04 34.14 22.89
CA GLY A 150 4.75 35.42 22.92
C GLY A 150 5.30 35.92 21.58
N GLY A 151 6.29 36.82 21.65
CA GLY A 151 6.89 37.45 20.47
C GLY A 151 7.86 36.54 19.70
N ASN A 152 7.82 36.66 18.37
CA ASN A 152 8.70 35.92 17.46
C ASN A 152 10.14 36.45 17.49
N PHE A 153 11.08 35.61 17.08
CA PHE A 153 12.49 35.97 16.99
C PHE A 153 13.06 35.66 15.60
N ARG A 154 13.61 36.68 14.94
CA ARG A 154 14.26 36.52 13.63
C ARG A 154 15.65 35.96 13.82
N LEU A 155 15.97 34.90 13.09
CA LEU A 155 17.32 34.33 13.06
C LEU A 155 18.23 35.11 12.08
N PRO A 156 19.56 35.01 12.24
CA PRO A 156 20.50 35.47 11.23
C PRO A 156 20.19 34.87 9.84
N THR A 157 20.59 35.57 8.78
CA THR A 157 20.40 35.10 7.41
C THR A 157 21.12 33.78 7.18
N LEU A 158 20.38 32.78 6.73
CA LEU A 158 20.95 31.52 6.25
C LEU A 158 21.41 31.69 4.80
N PRO A 159 22.72 31.59 4.49
CA PRO A 159 23.18 31.70 3.11
C PRO A 159 22.62 30.54 2.28
N LEU A 160 22.40 30.78 0.99
CA LEU A 160 21.83 29.79 0.09
C LEU A 160 22.75 29.61 -1.13
N THR A 161 22.87 28.38 -1.61
CA THR A 161 23.62 28.06 -2.83
C THR A 161 22.70 27.47 -3.90
N ALA A 162 23.21 27.19 -5.09
CA ALA A 162 22.45 26.50 -6.14
C ALA A 162 22.51 24.95 -6.02
N SER A 163 22.83 24.41 -4.84
CA SER A 163 23.00 22.96 -4.63
C SER A 163 22.35 22.48 -3.33
N LEU A 164 21.50 21.45 -3.41
CA LEU A 164 20.89 20.79 -2.24
C LEU A 164 21.89 20.01 -1.39
N SER A 165 23.08 19.70 -1.90
CA SER A 165 24.11 19.02 -1.11
C SER A 165 24.72 19.93 -0.04
N GLN A 166 24.60 21.26 -0.20
CA GLN A 166 25.11 22.23 0.74
C GLN A 166 24.19 22.36 1.95
N ARG A 167 24.79 22.41 3.14
CA ARG A 167 24.09 22.47 4.43
C ARG A 167 24.41 23.76 5.19
N PRO A 168 23.88 24.92 4.77
CA PRO A 168 24.08 26.17 5.51
C PRO A 168 23.60 26.07 6.95
N LYS A 169 24.23 26.85 7.83
CA LYS A 169 23.91 26.89 9.26
C LYS A 169 23.93 28.32 9.81
N VAL A 170 23.16 28.54 10.87
CA VAL A 170 23.24 29.73 11.72
C VAL A 170 23.23 29.31 13.18
N THR A 171 24.06 29.96 13.99
CA THR A 171 24.11 29.77 15.43
C THR A 171 23.57 31.02 16.10
N PHE A 172 22.75 30.86 17.13
CA PHE A 172 22.12 31.95 17.86
C PHE A 172 21.97 31.60 19.35
N THR A 173 21.80 32.63 20.17
CA THR A 173 21.41 32.47 21.58
C THR A 173 19.90 32.63 21.68
N ALA A 174 19.22 31.68 22.29
CA ALA A 174 17.77 31.75 22.42
C ALA A 174 17.36 32.97 23.27
N PRO A 175 16.50 33.85 22.74
CA PRO A 175 16.12 35.09 23.41
C PRO A 175 15.16 34.87 24.59
N TRP A 176 14.47 33.73 24.62
CA TRP A 176 13.44 33.40 25.59
C TRP A 176 13.34 31.87 25.77
N THR A 177 12.63 31.46 26.82
CA THR A 177 12.22 30.07 27.06
C THR A 177 10.80 29.88 26.55
N SER A 178 10.55 28.83 25.76
CA SER A 178 9.19 28.39 25.39
C SER A 178 9.20 26.89 25.07
N ASN A 179 8.03 26.27 25.23
CA ASN A 179 7.75 24.90 24.80
C ASN A 179 6.84 24.86 23.55
N GLN A 180 6.54 26.02 22.96
CA GLN A 180 5.58 26.16 21.87
C GLN A 180 6.24 26.75 20.63
N VAL A 181 7.44 26.29 20.29
CA VAL A 181 8.20 26.84 19.17
C VAL A 181 7.93 26.06 17.88
N ARG A 182 7.82 26.80 16.78
CA ARG A 182 7.86 26.31 15.40
C ARG A 182 8.74 27.22 14.54
N LEU A 183 9.05 26.78 13.33
CA LEU A 183 9.98 27.44 12.43
C LEU A 183 9.30 27.93 11.15
N LEU A 184 9.50 29.21 10.86
CA LEU A 184 9.27 29.82 9.54
C LEU A 184 10.59 29.90 8.79
N ILE A 185 10.60 29.43 7.55
CA ILE A 185 11.73 29.59 6.63
C ILE A 185 11.26 30.38 5.42
N GLY A 186 11.96 31.47 5.11
CA GLY A 186 11.69 32.28 3.93
C GLY A 186 12.76 33.32 3.68
N ALA A 187 12.54 34.12 2.64
CA ALA A 187 13.33 35.30 2.35
C ALA A 187 12.43 36.49 2.06
N ASN A 188 12.94 37.68 2.34
CA ASN A 188 12.34 38.96 2.03
C ASN A 188 13.27 39.73 1.08
N GLY A 189 12.70 40.22 -0.02
CA GLY A 189 13.45 40.88 -1.07
C GLY A 189 12.61 41.09 -2.33
N ILE A 190 13.30 41.26 -3.45
CA ILE A 190 12.73 41.40 -4.79
C ILE A 190 13.04 40.12 -5.56
N PHE A 191 12.00 39.44 -6.03
CA PHE A 191 12.08 38.15 -6.70
C PHE A 191 11.26 38.12 -7.98
N GLU A 192 11.72 37.34 -8.95
CA GLU A 192 11.03 37.08 -10.20
C GLU A 192 10.01 35.95 -10.07
N ALA A 193 9.02 35.88 -10.96
CA ALA A 193 8.03 34.81 -10.97
C ALA A 193 8.63 33.41 -11.24
N THR A 194 9.89 33.33 -11.65
CA THR A 194 10.65 32.09 -11.86
C THR A 194 11.52 31.72 -10.67
N ASP A 195 11.65 32.58 -9.65
CA ASP A 195 12.48 32.32 -8.49
C ASP A 195 11.83 31.30 -7.54
N TRP A 196 12.65 30.44 -6.97
CA TRP A 196 12.24 29.47 -5.97
C TRP A 196 13.40 29.08 -5.05
N PHE A 197 13.06 28.56 -3.88
CA PHE A 197 14.01 27.85 -3.02
C PHE A 197 13.43 26.51 -2.58
N ALA A 198 14.31 25.58 -2.27
CA ALA A 198 13.96 24.26 -1.79
C ALA A 198 14.86 23.86 -0.63
N PHE A 199 14.31 23.09 0.30
CA PHE A 199 15.07 22.59 1.42
C PHE A 199 14.54 21.26 1.96
N HIS A 200 15.42 20.52 2.63
CA HIS A 200 15.10 19.33 3.39
C HIS A 200 16.03 19.21 4.61
N SER A 201 15.79 18.19 5.44
CA SER A 201 16.69 17.85 6.55
C SER A 201 16.94 19.03 7.50
N VAL A 202 15.89 19.75 7.89
CA VAL A 202 15.99 20.88 8.83
C VAL A 202 16.30 20.37 10.23
N LYS A 203 17.34 20.89 10.87
CA LYS A 203 17.74 20.50 12.21
C LYS A 203 17.94 21.73 13.07
N LEU A 204 17.24 21.80 14.19
CA LEU A 204 17.55 22.70 15.29
C LEU A 204 18.19 21.86 16.39
N GLU A 205 19.40 22.20 16.80
CA GLU A 205 20.10 21.47 17.87
C GLU A 205 20.75 22.44 18.85
N MET A 206 20.88 22.02 20.11
CA MET A 206 21.57 22.79 21.13
C MET A 206 23.08 22.78 20.85
N GLY A 207 23.76 23.91 21.03
CA GLY A 207 25.20 24.05 20.79
C GLY A 207 25.55 24.87 19.54
N ASN A 208 26.86 25.02 19.30
CA ASN A 208 27.45 25.85 18.24
C ASN A 208 27.98 25.04 17.04
N VAL A 209 27.90 23.71 17.10
CA VAL A 209 28.30 22.81 16.01
C VAL A 209 27.06 22.19 15.36
N ALA A 210 26.92 22.37 14.05
CA ALA A 210 25.90 21.68 13.26
C ALA A 210 26.34 20.23 13.01
N THR A 211 25.43 19.28 13.22
CA THR A 211 25.66 17.86 12.92
C THR A 211 24.69 17.36 11.84
N GLY A 212 24.81 16.09 11.46
CA GLY A 212 23.92 15.46 10.49
C GLY A 212 22.46 15.48 10.95
N TRP A 213 21.53 15.56 10.00
CA TRP A 213 20.10 15.54 10.31
C TRP A 213 19.66 14.23 10.95
N THR A 214 18.82 14.33 11.96
CA THR A 214 18.06 13.22 12.56
C THR A 214 16.62 13.68 12.74
N PRO A 215 15.62 12.76 12.75
CA PRO A 215 14.29 13.11 13.22
C PRO A 215 14.30 13.41 14.73
N THR A 216 13.23 14.03 15.24
CA THR A 216 13.00 14.06 16.69
C THR A 216 12.42 12.73 17.16
N ALA A 217 12.57 12.39 18.45
CA ALA A 217 11.90 11.21 19.03
C ALA A 217 10.37 11.31 18.86
N LYS A 218 9.82 12.53 19.02
CA LYS A 218 8.39 12.79 18.79
C LYS A 218 7.94 12.50 17.36
N ASP A 219 8.74 12.84 16.35
CA ASP A 219 8.38 12.53 14.96
C ASP A 219 8.35 11.02 14.70
N ILE A 220 9.21 10.26 15.38
CA ILE A 220 9.20 8.79 15.34
C ILE A 220 7.93 8.26 16.02
N ASP A 221 7.59 8.75 17.22
CA ASP A 221 6.39 8.32 17.95
C ASP A 221 5.09 8.63 17.19
N ASP A 222 4.98 9.81 16.58
CA ASP A 222 3.86 10.19 15.73
C ASP A 222 3.73 9.20 14.53
N LYS A 223 4.85 8.83 13.88
CA LYS A 223 4.89 7.85 12.77
C LYS A 223 4.51 6.44 13.24
N VAL A 224 5.03 5.99 14.38
CA VAL A 224 4.71 4.67 14.98
C VAL A 224 3.23 4.59 15.34
N SER A 225 2.67 5.64 15.95
CA SER A 225 1.26 5.72 16.31
C SER A 225 0.35 5.64 15.09
N ALA A 226 0.71 6.32 14.01
CA ALA A 226 -0.03 6.24 12.74
C ALA A 226 0.00 4.82 12.14
N VAL A 227 1.17 4.16 12.15
CA VAL A 227 1.30 2.77 11.70
C VAL A 227 0.44 1.82 12.54
N GLN A 228 0.45 1.98 13.87
CA GLN A 228 -0.37 1.17 14.78
C GLN A 228 -1.88 1.35 14.52
N SER A 229 -2.33 2.57 14.25
CA SER A 229 -3.72 2.86 13.88
C SER A 229 -4.10 2.18 12.56
N ASN A 230 -3.25 2.30 11.54
CA ASN A 230 -3.47 1.65 10.24
C ASN A 230 -3.49 0.13 10.35
N LEU A 231 -2.60 -0.46 11.17
CA LEU A 231 -2.58 -1.90 11.43
C LEU A 231 -3.88 -2.37 12.09
N THR A 232 -4.37 -1.62 13.08
CA THR A 232 -5.63 -1.92 13.77
C THR A 232 -6.82 -1.87 12.80
N ALA A 233 -6.87 -0.84 11.94
CA ALA A 233 -7.90 -0.70 10.92
C ALA A 233 -7.85 -1.85 9.89
N TYR A 234 -6.65 -2.25 9.47
CA TYR A 234 -6.44 -3.39 8.58
C TYR A 234 -6.92 -4.71 9.19
N GLN A 235 -6.57 -4.98 10.45
CA GLN A 235 -7.03 -6.18 11.17
C GLN A 235 -8.56 -6.23 11.29
N ALA A 236 -9.21 -5.11 11.57
CA ALA A 236 -10.67 -5.02 11.63
C ALA A 236 -11.33 -5.27 10.25
N ALA A 237 -10.74 -4.72 9.18
CA ALA A 237 -11.21 -4.96 7.81
C ALA A 237 -11.05 -6.44 7.42
N GLN A 238 -9.92 -7.05 7.79
CA GLN A 238 -9.63 -8.46 7.54
C GLN A 238 -10.63 -9.37 8.26
N ALA A 239 -10.92 -9.11 9.54
CA ALA A 239 -11.91 -9.88 10.31
C ALA A 239 -13.32 -9.83 9.68
N LYS A 240 -13.74 -8.66 9.17
CA LYS A 240 -15.02 -8.53 8.45
C LYS A 240 -15.03 -9.33 7.14
N ALA A 241 -13.93 -9.29 6.39
CA ALA A 241 -13.79 -10.06 5.15
C ALA A 241 -13.87 -11.58 5.44
N ASP A 242 -13.23 -12.03 6.51
CA ASP A 242 -13.24 -13.44 6.90
C ASP A 242 -14.63 -13.89 7.40
N GLN A 243 -15.34 -13.05 8.15
CA GLN A 243 -16.74 -13.29 8.53
C GLN A 243 -17.67 -13.40 7.32
N ALA A 244 -17.52 -12.50 6.34
CA ALA A 244 -18.31 -12.53 5.11
C ALA A 244 -18.05 -13.81 4.31
N LYS A 245 -16.78 -14.22 4.17
CA LYS A 245 -16.40 -15.49 3.55
C LYS A 245 -16.98 -16.69 4.29
N ALA A 246 -16.87 -16.73 5.61
CA ALA A 246 -17.44 -17.81 6.42
C ALA A 246 -18.96 -17.93 6.24
N THR A 247 -19.66 -16.80 6.13
CA THR A 247 -21.11 -16.75 5.87
C THR A 247 -21.46 -17.28 4.48
N GLN A 248 -20.70 -16.89 3.45
CA GLN A 248 -20.87 -17.43 2.09
C GLN A 248 -20.61 -18.93 2.03
N ILE A 249 -19.55 -19.41 2.69
CA ILE A 249 -19.21 -20.84 2.79
C ILE A 249 -20.37 -21.59 3.46
N SER A 250 -20.86 -21.12 4.61
CA SER A 250 -22.00 -21.74 5.28
C SER A 250 -23.25 -21.80 4.40
N GLY A 251 -23.55 -20.72 3.66
CA GLY A 251 -24.66 -20.69 2.72
C GLY A 251 -24.51 -21.68 1.56
N LEU A 252 -23.29 -21.82 1.02
CA LEU A 252 -22.98 -22.83 0.01
C LEU A 252 -23.13 -24.25 0.56
N THR A 253 -22.64 -24.52 1.76
CA THR A 253 -22.79 -25.83 2.43
C THR A 253 -24.26 -26.22 2.57
N THR A 254 -25.12 -25.30 3.03
CA THR A 254 -26.57 -25.56 3.15
C THR A 254 -27.23 -25.84 1.80
N ARG A 255 -26.92 -25.03 0.78
CA ARG A 255 -27.46 -25.22 -0.58
C ARG A 255 -27.00 -26.54 -1.20
N MET A 256 -25.75 -26.95 -0.94
CA MET A 256 -25.20 -28.21 -1.38
C MET A 256 -25.94 -29.40 -0.75
N GLY A 257 -26.15 -29.40 0.57
CA GLY A 257 -26.93 -30.45 1.24
C GLY A 257 -28.38 -30.54 0.74
N ALA A 258 -29.02 -29.40 0.41
CA ALA A 258 -30.35 -29.40 -0.20
C ALA A 258 -30.33 -29.97 -1.63
N ALA A 259 -29.30 -29.65 -2.43
CA ALA A 259 -29.12 -30.19 -3.77
C ALA A 259 -28.87 -31.71 -3.74
N GLU A 260 -28.03 -32.19 -2.83
CA GLU A 260 -27.77 -33.62 -2.62
C GLU A 260 -29.05 -34.38 -2.26
N SER A 261 -29.85 -33.86 -1.32
CA SER A 261 -31.16 -34.46 -0.96
C SER A 261 -32.14 -34.52 -2.13
N ASN A 262 -32.20 -33.45 -2.94
CA ASN A 262 -33.04 -33.42 -4.14
C ASN A 262 -32.54 -34.42 -5.20
N LEU A 263 -31.23 -34.55 -5.39
CA LEU A 263 -30.64 -35.53 -6.29
C LEU A 263 -31.04 -36.95 -5.89
N THR A 264 -30.89 -37.32 -4.61
CA THR A 264 -31.32 -38.62 -4.09
C THR A 264 -32.83 -38.87 -4.25
N ARG A 265 -33.67 -37.83 -4.16
CA ARG A 265 -35.12 -37.97 -4.43
C ARG A 265 -35.38 -38.25 -5.91
N THR A 266 -34.71 -37.52 -6.80
CA THR A 266 -34.83 -37.72 -8.25
C THR A 266 -34.34 -39.12 -8.66
N GLU A 267 -33.22 -39.59 -8.12
CA GLU A 267 -32.69 -40.94 -8.38
C GLU A 267 -33.68 -42.04 -8.00
N ARG A 268 -34.36 -41.90 -6.85
CA ARG A 268 -35.43 -42.81 -6.43
C ARG A 268 -36.63 -42.76 -7.36
N ALA A 269 -37.11 -41.57 -7.71
CA ALA A 269 -38.24 -41.41 -8.62
C ALA A 269 -37.96 -42.01 -10.00
N VAL A 270 -36.75 -41.83 -10.54
CA VAL A 270 -36.31 -42.46 -11.79
C VAL A 270 -36.31 -43.98 -11.68
N THR A 271 -35.81 -44.53 -10.57
CA THR A 271 -35.79 -45.98 -10.32
C THR A 271 -37.21 -46.56 -10.27
N GLU A 272 -38.12 -45.90 -9.57
CA GLU A 272 -39.53 -46.30 -9.44
C GLU A 272 -40.28 -46.21 -10.79
N LEU A 273 -40.08 -45.12 -11.53
CA LEU A 273 -40.60 -44.97 -12.90
C LEU A 273 -40.09 -46.09 -13.81
N ASN A 274 -38.81 -46.45 -13.71
CA ASN A 274 -38.23 -47.53 -14.50
C ASN A 274 -38.86 -48.89 -14.15
N GLN A 275 -39.03 -49.20 -12.86
CA GLN A 275 -39.70 -50.44 -12.40
C GLN A 275 -41.17 -50.50 -12.86
N THR A 276 -41.89 -49.39 -12.77
CA THR A 276 -43.27 -49.28 -13.23
C THR A 276 -43.36 -49.48 -14.73
N THR A 277 -42.48 -48.83 -15.50
CA THR A 277 -42.41 -48.97 -16.96
C THR A 277 -42.13 -50.41 -17.37
N VAL A 278 -41.15 -51.07 -16.75
CA VAL A 278 -40.84 -52.49 -17.00
C VAL A 278 -42.04 -53.39 -16.70
N THR A 279 -42.76 -53.13 -15.60
CA THR A 279 -43.95 -53.90 -15.22
C THR A 279 -45.07 -53.73 -16.24
N THR A 280 -45.37 -52.50 -16.63
CA THR A 280 -46.38 -52.20 -17.66
C THR A 280 -46.02 -52.81 -19.01
N LEU A 281 -44.75 -52.77 -19.42
CA LEU A 281 -44.28 -53.41 -20.65
C LEU A 281 -44.42 -54.95 -20.61
N ARG A 282 -44.15 -55.58 -19.47
CA ARG A 282 -44.38 -57.02 -19.27
C ARG A 282 -45.86 -57.38 -19.37
N ASP A 283 -46.74 -56.61 -18.73
CA ASP A 283 -48.19 -56.82 -18.80
C ASP A 283 -48.72 -56.68 -20.24
N LEU A 284 -48.33 -55.59 -20.92
CA LEU A 284 -48.65 -55.39 -22.33
C LEU A 284 -48.18 -56.56 -23.20
N THR A 285 -46.94 -57.02 -23.00
CA THR A 285 -46.40 -58.18 -23.71
C THR A 285 -47.25 -59.44 -23.48
N ALA A 286 -47.69 -59.69 -22.25
CA ALA A 286 -48.54 -60.84 -21.92
C ALA A 286 -49.94 -60.75 -22.56
N ARG A 287 -50.55 -59.55 -22.53
CA ARG A 287 -51.84 -59.27 -23.19
C ARG A 287 -51.76 -59.40 -24.70
N THR A 288 -50.67 -58.94 -25.32
CA THR A 288 -50.41 -59.13 -26.75
C THR A 288 -50.34 -60.60 -27.10
N LYS A 289 -49.55 -61.41 -26.36
CA LYS A 289 -49.51 -62.87 -26.56
C LYS A 289 -50.88 -63.54 -26.43
N THR A 290 -51.69 -63.10 -25.46
CA THR A 290 -53.05 -63.61 -25.27
C THR A 290 -53.96 -63.26 -26.46
N THR A 291 -53.85 -62.02 -26.95
CA THR A 291 -54.59 -61.54 -28.13
C THR A 291 -54.17 -62.31 -29.38
N GLU A 292 -52.86 -62.49 -29.61
CA GLU A 292 -52.31 -63.28 -30.72
C GLU A 292 -52.86 -64.72 -30.69
N GLY A 293 -52.87 -65.37 -29.52
CA GLY A 293 -53.45 -66.70 -29.36
C GLY A 293 -54.95 -66.75 -29.63
N SER A 294 -55.70 -65.73 -29.19
CA SER A 294 -57.15 -65.63 -29.44
C SER A 294 -57.46 -65.42 -30.93
N LEU A 295 -56.66 -64.58 -31.61
CA LEU A 295 -56.77 -64.35 -33.04
C LEU A 295 -56.50 -65.62 -33.85
N SER A 296 -55.45 -66.36 -33.50
CA SER A 296 -55.12 -67.65 -34.12
C SER A 296 -56.27 -68.65 -33.95
N ARG A 297 -56.89 -68.74 -32.76
CA ARG A 297 -58.08 -69.59 -32.55
C ARG A 297 -59.25 -69.18 -33.44
N LEU A 298 -59.57 -67.89 -33.55
CA LEU A 298 -60.61 -67.39 -34.46
C LEU A 298 -60.32 -67.75 -35.92
N GLU A 299 -59.06 -67.62 -36.36
CA GLU A 299 -58.65 -68.00 -37.70
C GLU A 299 -58.85 -69.49 -37.98
N THR A 300 -58.61 -70.35 -36.99
CA THR A 300 -58.82 -71.80 -37.12
C THR A 300 -60.27 -72.24 -36.96
N ALA A 301 -61.09 -71.52 -36.18
CA ALA A 301 -62.46 -71.90 -35.88
C ALA A 301 -63.47 -71.40 -36.93
N LYS A 302 -63.13 -70.35 -37.69
CA LYS A 302 -64.01 -69.84 -38.75
C LYS A 302 -64.11 -70.84 -39.91
N ALA A 303 -65.32 -71.16 -40.33
CA ALA A 303 -65.55 -71.91 -41.56
C ALA A 303 -65.11 -71.06 -42.76
N ASN A 304 -64.36 -71.64 -43.69
CA ASN A 304 -64.00 -70.95 -44.91
C ASN A 304 -65.21 -70.84 -45.87
N LYS A 305 -65.09 -69.99 -46.89
CA LYS A 305 -66.19 -69.70 -47.83
C LYS A 305 -66.76 -70.97 -48.49
N THR A 306 -65.91 -71.97 -48.74
CA THR A 306 -66.30 -73.25 -49.32
C THR A 306 -67.05 -74.10 -48.30
N GLU A 307 -66.55 -74.21 -47.07
CA GLU A 307 -67.24 -74.93 -45.98
C GLU A 307 -68.63 -74.34 -45.70
N VAL A 308 -68.73 -73.02 -45.62
CA VAL A 308 -70.02 -72.32 -45.46
C VAL A 308 -70.96 -72.63 -46.62
N ALA A 309 -70.47 -72.57 -47.87
CA ALA A 309 -71.26 -72.90 -49.05
C ALA A 309 -71.73 -74.37 -49.04
N SER A 310 -70.88 -75.30 -48.63
CA SER A 310 -71.23 -76.72 -48.49
C SER A 310 -72.27 -76.97 -47.40
N ILE A 311 -72.17 -76.31 -46.24
CA ILE A 311 -73.18 -76.40 -45.16
C ILE A 311 -74.53 -75.86 -45.66
N ALA A 312 -74.51 -74.70 -46.33
CA ALA A 312 -75.70 -74.09 -46.90
C ALA A 312 -76.34 -74.99 -47.96
N GLN A 313 -75.54 -75.54 -48.88
CA GLN A 313 -76.00 -76.47 -49.92
C GLN A 313 -76.60 -77.74 -49.30
N SER A 314 -75.95 -78.32 -48.28
CA SER A 314 -76.44 -79.51 -47.58
C SER A 314 -77.79 -79.25 -46.91
N SER A 315 -77.92 -78.11 -46.23
CA SER A 315 -79.17 -77.68 -45.59
C SER A 315 -80.29 -77.48 -46.61
N LEU A 316 -80.01 -76.77 -47.72
CA LEU A 316 -80.96 -76.55 -48.80
C LEU A 316 -81.38 -77.85 -49.49
N GLN A 317 -80.43 -78.76 -49.75
CA GLN A 317 -80.74 -80.09 -50.29
C GLN A 317 -81.66 -80.89 -49.37
N SER A 318 -81.47 -80.82 -48.05
CA SER A 318 -82.35 -81.47 -47.08
C SER A 318 -83.77 -80.89 -47.13
N ILE A 319 -83.91 -79.57 -47.19
CA ILE A 319 -85.21 -78.89 -47.32
C ILE A 319 -85.87 -79.29 -48.63
N TRP A 320 -85.17 -79.20 -49.76
CA TRP A 320 -85.72 -79.56 -51.07
C TRP A 320 -86.16 -81.02 -51.16
N LYS A 321 -85.42 -81.95 -50.54
CA LYS A 321 -85.85 -83.36 -50.46
C LYS A 321 -87.12 -83.52 -49.64
N ALA A 322 -87.26 -82.79 -48.54
CA ALA A 322 -88.47 -82.81 -47.72
C ALA A 322 -89.66 -82.21 -48.48
N ASP A 323 -89.49 -81.06 -49.12
CA ASP A 323 -90.52 -80.40 -49.93
C ASP A 323 -90.95 -81.29 -51.12
N ALA A 324 -89.99 -81.86 -51.85
CA ALA A 324 -90.25 -82.76 -52.96
C ALA A 324 -90.99 -84.02 -52.50
N LYS A 325 -90.61 -84.61 -51.35
CA LYS A 325 -91.33 -85.73 -50.76
C LYS A 325 -92.75 -85.35 -50.37
N SER A 326 -92.95 -84.20 -49.74
CA SER A 326 -94.29 -83.69 -49.40
C SER A 326 -95.15 -83.48 -50.65
N ALA A 327 -94.58 -82.94 -51.72
CA ALA A 327 -95.28 -82.77 -53.00
C ALA A 327 -95.67 -84.12 -53.63
N VAL A 328 -94.78 -85.12 -53.62
CA VAL A 328 -95.07 -86.47 -54.12
C VAL A 328 -96.13 -87.18 -53.26
N ASP A 329 -96.02 -87.09 -51.94
CA ASP A 329 -96.98 -87.70 -51.01
C ASP A 329 -98.40 -87.10 -51.18
N SER A 330 -98.53 -85.88 -51.71
CA SER A 330 -99.81 -85.23 -52.01
C SER A 330 -100.45 -85.63 -53.35
N LEU A 331 -99.79 -86.44 -54.18
CA LEU A 331 -100.34 -86.91 -55.45
C LEU A 331 -101.35 -88.04 -55.25
N SER A 332 -102.58 -87.84 -55.70
CA SER A 332 -103.60 -88.88 -55.81
C SER A 332 -103.53 -89.54 -57.20
N ILE A 333 -102.81 -90.67 -57.31
CA ILE A 333 -102.72 -91.46 -58.54
C ILE A 333 -103.70 -92.64 -58.52
N GLY A 334 -104.69 -92.62 -59.42
CA GLY A 334 -105.73 -93.64 -59.60
C GLY A 334 -105.23 -94.92 -60.25
N ALA A 335 -104.18 -95.55 -59.70
CA ALA A 335 -103.47 -96.68 -60.31
C ALA A 335 -104.15 -98.05 -60.08
N ARG A 336 -105.46 -98.15 -60.32
CA ARG A 336 -106.07 -99.44 -60.61
C ARG A 336 -107.01 -99.32 -61.80
N ASN A 337 -106.63 -100.02 -62.86
CA ASN A 337 -107.53 -100.38 -63.94
C ASN A 337 -108.72 -101.16 -63.32
N LEU A 338 -109.91 -100.56 -63.33
CA LEU A 338 -111.12 -101.08 -62.66
C LEU A 338 -111.93 -102.05 -63.54
N LEU A 339 -111.36 -102.56 -64.63
CA LEU A 339 -112.05 -103.44 -65.57
C LEU A 339 -111.52 -104.88 -65.47
N ILE A 340 -112.35 -105.79 -64.95
CA ILE A 340 -112.27 -107.21 -65.27
C ILE A 340 -113.55 -107.51 -66.05
N ASP A 341 -113.37 -107.69 -67.36
CA ASP A 341 -114.38 -108.12 -68.36
C ASP A 341 -115.43 -107.09 -68.82
N SER A 342 -115.00 -106.12 -69.64
CA SER A 342 -115.89 -105.44 -70.58
C SER A 342 -115.64 -105.96 -72.00
N THR A 343 -116.17 -107.14 -72.27
CA THR A 343 -116.78 -107.39 -73.58
C THR A 343 -118.15 -106.72 -73.59
N TYR A 344 -118.20 -105.49 -74.12
CA TYR A 344 -119.20 -104.95 -75.06
C TYR A 344 -118.76 -103.57 -75.54
#